data_AF-A0A2P8N9H2-F1
#
_entry.id   AF-A0A2P8N9H2-F1
#
_cell.length_a   1.000
_cell.length_b   1.000
_cell.length_c   1.000
_cell.angle_alpha   90.00
_cell.angle_beta   90.00
_cell.angle_gamma   90.00
#
_symmetry.space_group_name_H-M   'P 1'
#
loop_
_entity.id
_entity.type
_entity.pdbx_description
1 polymer ?
#
loop_
_entity_poly.entity_id
_entity_poly.type
_entity_poly.pdbx_seq_one_letter_code
_entity_poly.pdbx_strand_id
1 'polypeptide(L)'
;MAEAARRRGGSRSDDRRSGGRRSADQLFDRELDHLPPEARWREWMHRCEATIFAANEPVGRETLARIVGKSCSIDLLIDDIREELRGRPYDLVAVAGGFRHLTRPAYADAIRAAVGTSERAINLS
;
A
#
# COMPACT_ATOMS: atom_id res chain seq x y z
N MET A 1 -26.34 2.86 64.07
CA MET A 1 -25.33 3.93 64.18
C MET A 1 -24.19 3.58 63.24
N ALA A 2 -23.96 4.41 62.24
CA ALA A 2 -23.04 4.16 61.13
C ALA A 2 -21.58 4.50 61.48
N GLU A 3 -20.61 3.79 60.90
CA GLU A 3 -19.36 4.42 60.45
C GLU A 3 -18.65 3.58 59.38
N ALA A 4 -18.12 4.27 58.38
CA ALA A 4 -17.49 3.75 57.19
C ALA A 4 -15.99 3.54 57.37
N ALA A 5 -15.39 2.55 56.68
CA ALA A 5 -13.95 2.53 56.43
C ALA A 5 -13.61 1.88 55.09
N ARG A 6 -12.90 2.64 54.25
CA ARG A 6 -12.35 2.28 52.93
C ARG A 6 -11.18 1.28 53.03
N ARG A 7 -10.96 0.50 51.94
CA ARG A 7 -9.69 0.28 51.18
C ARG A 7 -9.70 -1.14 50.56
N ARG A 8 -9.79 -1.26 49.22
CA ARG A 8 -8.71 -1.26 48.20
C ARG A 8 -8.00 -2.61 48.09
N GLY A 9 -8.09 -3.25 46.91
CA GLY A 9 -7.03 -4.15 46.46
C GLY A 9 -7.42 -5.20 45.42
N GLY A 10 -7.23 -4.89 44.13
CA GLY A 10 -6.56 -5.84 43.23
C GLY A 10 -7.41 -6.68 42.30
N SER A 11 -8.03 -6.06 41.29
CA SER A 11 -8.36 -6.74 40.03
C SER A 11 -7.03 -7.11 39.33
N ARG A 12 -6.66 -8.39 39.29
CA ARG A 12 -5.65 -8.89 38.36
C ARG A 12 -6.39 -9.48 37.17
N SER A 13 -6.86 -8.59 36.31
CA SER A 13 -7.42 -8.95 35.02
C SER A 13 -6.27 -9.08 34.02
N ASP A 14 -6.29 -10.23 33.39
CA ASP A 14 -5.28 -10.84 32.55
C ASP A 14 -5.19 -10.15 31.17
N ASP A 15 -4.68 -8.91 31.13
CA ASP A 15 -4.72 -8.07 29.93
C ASP A 15 -3.38 -8.01 29.19
N ARG A 16 -2.66 -9.14 29.11
CA ARG A 16 -1.38 -9.25 28.40
C ARG A 16 -1.47 -9.92 27.03
N ARG A 17 -2.57 -9.70 26.29
CA ARG A 17 -2.63 -10.06 24.86
C ARG A 17 -3.34 -9.02 24.00
N SER A 18 -2.86 -7.78 24.03
CA SER A 18 -3.19 -6.81 22.97
C SER A 18 -2.10 -5.74 22.80
N GLY A 19 -0.83 -6.17 22.72
CA GLY A 19 0.32 -5.29 22.51
C GLY A 19 0.81 -5.20 21.06
N GLY A 20 0.50 -6.18 20.21
CA GLY A 20 1.20 -6.35 18.93
C GLY A 20 0.71 -5.50 17.75
N ARG A 21 -0.48 -4.86 17.84
CA ARG A 21 -1.06 -4.10 16.71
C ARG A 21 -1.03 -2.59 16.86
N ARG A 22 -0.70 -2.06 18.05
CA ARG A 22 -0.73 -0.62 18.34
C ARG A 22 0.57 0.12 18.02
N SER A 23 1.65 -0.59 17.67
CA SER A 23 3.00 0.01 17.52
C SER A 23 3.39 0.36 16.08
N ALA A 24 2.77 -0.25 15.07
CA ALA A 24 3.11 0.03 13.66
C ALA A 24 2.43 1.31 13.15
N ASP A 25 1.18 1.55 13.56
CA ASP A 25 0.40 2.74 13.16
C ASP A 25 0.87 4.02 13.89
N GLN A 26 1.71 3.88 14.92
CA GLN A 26 2.33 5.01 15.62
C GLN A 26 3.67 5.45 14.99
N LEU A 27 4.23 4.69 14.03
CA LEU A 27 5.53 5.00 13.42
C LEU A 27 5.44 5.61 12.01
N PHE A 28 4.28 5.53 11.34
CA PHE A 28 4.11 5.96 9.96
C PHE A 28 2.93 6.94 9.83
N ASP A 29 3.23 8.21 9.54
CA ASP A 29 2.21 9.22 9.26
C ASP A 29 1.69 9.05 7.81
N ARG A 30 0.57 8.33 7.70
CA ARG A 30 -0.14 8.18 6.43
C ARG A 30 -1.04 9.37 6.11
N GLU A 31 -1.48 10.14 7.10
CA GLU A 31 -2.49 11.19 6.90
C GLU A 31 -1.86 12.47 6.35
N LEU A 32 -0.60 12.75 6.74
CA LEU A 32 0.18 13.88 6.22
C LEU A 32 -0.55 15.23 6.37
N ASP A 33 -1.29 15.37 7.47
CA ASP A 33 -2.15 16.53 7.72
C ASP A 33 -1.40 17.86 7.83
N HIS A 34 -0.09 17.79 8.06
CA HIS A 34 0.82 18.92 8.11
C HIS A 34 1.22 19.46 6.72
N LEU A 35 0.94 18.73 5.64
CA LEU A 35 1.25 19.15 4.26
C LEU A 35 0.05 19.86 3.61
N PRO A 36 0.31 20.85 2.73
CA PRO A 36 -0.70 21.36 1.80
C PRO A 36 -1.30 20.23 0.94
N PRO A 37 -2.57 20.35 0.48
CA PRO A 37 -3.27 19.27 -0.22
C PRO A 37 -2.52 18.71 -1.44
N GLU A 38 -1.91 19.57 -2.25
CA GLU A 38 -1.18 19.18 -3.45
C GLU A 38 0.08 18.39 -3.08
N ALA A 39 0.88 18.90 -2.14
CA ALA A 39 2.09 18.21 -1.67
C ALA A 39 1.76 16.86 -1.02
N ARG A 40 0.65 16.79 -0.28
CA ARG A 40 0.13 15.57 0.31
C ARG A 40 -0.24 14.53 -0.75
N TRP A 41 -0.97 14.96 -1.77
CA TRP A 41 -1.36 14.10 -2.89
C TRP A 41 -0.14 13.53 -3.62
N ARG A 42 0.83 14.40 -3.95
CA ARG A 42 2.10 14.00 -4.57
C ARG A 42 2.85 12.97 -3.75
N GLU A 43 2.93 13.17 -2.44
CA GLU A 43 3.59 12.22 -1.54
C GLU A 43 2.86 10.88 -1.47
N TRP A 44 1.52 10.87 -1.44
CA TRP A 44 0.74 9.63 -1.54
C TRP A 44 0.95 8.92 -2.88
N MET A 45 1.04 9.66 -4.00
CA MET A 45 1.35 9.10 -5.32
C MET A 45 2.71 8.39 -5.28
N HIS A 46 3.76 9.07 -4.82
CA HIS A 46 5.11 8.50 -4.74
C HIS A 46 5.15 7.25 -3.86
N ARG A 47 4.47 7.25 -2.71
CA ARG A 47 4.39 6.08 -1.81
C ARG A 47 3.73 4.88 -2.49
N CYS A 48 2.61 5.11 -3.17
CA CYS A 48 1.89 4.05 -3.87
C CYS A 48 2.71 3.52 -5.04
N GLU A 49 3.26 4.39 -5.88
CA GLU A 49 4.11 4.01 -7.01
C GLU A 49 5.32 3.20 -6.54
N ALA A 50 6.05 3.68 -5.53
CA ALA A 50 7.21 2.99 -4.98
C ALA A 50 6.85 1.61 -4.39
N THR A 51 5.70 1.52 -3.70
CA THR A 51 5.21 0.25 -3.14
C THR A 51 4.89 -0.76 -4.24
N ILE A 52 4.24 -0.31 -5.31
CA ILE A 52 3.89 -1.17 -6.45
C ILE A 52 5.15 -1.57 -7.24
N PHE A 53 6.11 -0.65 -7.38
CA PHE A 53 7.39 -0.92 -8.03
C PHE A 53 8.22 -1.97 -7.29
N ALA A 54 8.26 -1.91 -5.96
CA ALA A 54 9.02 -2.85 -5.14
C ALA A 54 8.36 -4.23 -5.02
N ALA A 55 7.08 -4.38 -5.39
CA ALA A 55 6.32 -5.60 -5.19
C ALA A 55 6.58 -6.66 -6.29
N ASN A 56 6.85 -7.89 -5.85
CA ASN A 56 6.87 -9.06 -6.75
C ASN A 56 5.45 -9.61 -7.03
N GLU A 57 4.48 -9.23 -6.19
CA GLU A 57 3.00 -9.36 -6.20
C GLU A 57 2.17 -8.29 -6.94
N PRO A 58 0.99 -8.49 -7.59
CA PRO A 58 0.08 -7.35 -7.76
C PRO A 58 -0.36 -6.83 -6.39
N VAL A 59 -0.31 -5.51 -6.20
CA VAL A 59 -0.62 -4.87 -4.91
C VAL A 59 -2.11 -4.55 -4.83
N GLY A 60 -2.82 -5.17 -3.88
CA GLY A 60 -4.24 -4.90 -3.65
C GLY A 60 -4.53 -3.53 -3.04
N ARG A 61 -5.77 -3.06 -3.22
CA ARG A 61 -6.25 -1.78 -2.66
C ARG A 61 -6.09 -1.71 -1.15
N GLU A 62 -6.31 -2.81 -0.44
CA GLU A 62 -6.19 -2.90 1.02
C GLU A 62 -4.75 -2.64 1.50
N THR A 63 -3.76 -3.00 0.69
CA THR A 63 -2.36 -2.72 0.98
C THR A 63 -2.05 -1.24 0.75
N LEU A 64 -2.52 -0.65 -0.34
CA LEU A 64 -2.36 0.78 -0.62
C LEU A 64 -3.08 1.66 0.42
N ALA A 65 -4.25 1.24 0.90
CA ALA A 65 -4.99 1.92 1.97
C ALA A 65 -4.21 2.02 3.30
N ARG A 66 -3.14 1.22 3.49
CA ARG A 66 -2.28 1.30 4.68
C ARG A 66 -1.26 2.44 4.61
N ILE A 67 -1.02 3.01 3.43
CA ILE A 67 0.03 4.00 3.19
C ILE A 67 -0.48 5.37 2.74
N VAL A 68 -1.80 5.50 2.56
CA VAL A 68 -2.49 6.76 2.25
C VAL A 68 -3.48 7.14 3.34
N GLY A 69 -3.87 8.42 3.40
CA GLY A 69 -4.85 8.91 4.37
C GLY A 69 -6.25 8.36 4.14
N LYS A 70 -7.09 8.37 5.19
CA LYS A 70 -8.44 7.76 5.15
C LYS A 70 -9.39 8.39 4.13
N SER A 71 -9.15 9.65 3.77
CA SER A 71 -9.93 10.40 2.77
C SER A 71 -9.41 10.23 1.35
N CYS A 72 -8.28 9.54 1.15
CA CYS A 72 -7.68 9.37 -0.17
C CYS A 72 -8.51 8.39 -1.02
N SER A 73 -8.87 8.83 -2.23
CA SER A 73 -9.40 7.93 -3.26
C SER A 73 -8.23 7.24 -3.97
N ILE A 74 -8.05 5.94 -3.71
CA ILE A 74 -6.99 5.15 -4.34
C ILE A 74 -7.17 5.10 -5.86
N ASP A 75 -8.40 5.03 -6.36
CA ASP A 75 -8.63 4.94 -7.80
C ASP A 75 -8.19 6.23 -8.52
N LEU A 76 -8.52 7.41 -7.97
CA LEU A 76 -8.05 8.69 -8.52
C LEU A 76 -6.52 8.84 -8.42
N LEU A 77 -5.94 8.38 -7.31
CA LEU A 77 -4.50 8.43 -7.10
C LEU A 77 -3.76 7.55 -8.13
N ILE A 78 -4.32 6.38 -8.44
CA ILE A 78 -3.78 5.48 -9.46
C ILE A 78 -3.93 6.08 -10.86
N ASP A 79 -5.05 6.73 -11.15
CA ASP A 79 -5.25 7.39 -12.45
C ASP A 79 -4.25 8.55 -12.66
N ASP A 80 -3.96 9.33 -11.62
CA ASP A 80 -2.93 10.37 -11.69
C ASP A 80 -1.52 9.77 -11.84
N ILE A 81 -1.20 8.65 -11.18
CA ILE A 81 0.09 7.98 -11.40
C ILE A 81 0.20 7.51 -12.86
N ARG A 82 -0.87 6.92 -13.41
CA ARG A 82 -0.90 6.52 -14.83
C ARG A 82 -0.70 7.69 -15.78
N GLU A 83 -1.27 8.86 -15.47
CA GLU A 83 -1.04 10.09 -16.22
C GLU A 83 0.45 10.44 -16.25
N GLU A 84 1.13 10.43 -15.10
CA GLU A 84 2.56 10.75 -15.02
C GLU A 84 3.45 9.72 -15.73
N LEU A 85 2.99 8.48 -15.81
CA LEU A 85 3.65 7.40 -16.54
C LEU A 85 3.38 7.43 -18.05
N ARG A 86 2.55 8.35 -18.55
CA ARG A 86 2.35 8.48 -20.01
C ARG A 86 3.67 8.82 -20.70
N GLY A 87 3.99 8.03 -21.73
CA GLY A 87 5.25 8.13 -22.47
C GLY A 87 6.44 7.41 -21.83
N ARG A 88 6.31 6.86 -20.61
CA ARG A 88 7.32 5.97 -20.02
C ARG A 88 7.26 4.58 -20.67
N PRO A 89 8.36 3.79 -20.66
CA PRO A 89 8.38 2.46 -21.28
C PRO A 89 7.61 1.38 -20.52
N TYR A 90 6.97 1.76 -19.41
CA TYR A 90 6.12 0.94 -18.58
C TYR A 90 4.86 1.71 -18.16
N ASP A 91 3.88 1.00 -17.65
CA ASP A 91 2.60 1.51 -17.18
C ASP A 91 2.21 0.80 -15.88
N LEU A 92 1.24 1.38 -15.17
CA LEU A 92 0.64 0.79 -13.97
C LEU A 92 -0.71 0.17 -14.34
N VAL A 93 -0.75 -1.17 -14.35
CA VAL A 93 -1.93 -1.93 -14.80
C VAL A 93 -2.66 -2.61 -13.66
N ALA A 94 -3.96 -2.85 -13.82
CA ALA A 94 -4.74 -3.68 -12.90
C ALA A 94 -4.67 -5.15 -13.34
N VAL A 95 -4.22 -6.05 -12.46
CA VAL A 95 -4.06 -7.49 -12.71
C VAL A 95 -4.53 -8.26 -11.48
N ALA A 96 -5.41 -9.25 -11.68
CA ALA A 96 -5.94 -10.13 -10.61
C ALA A 96 -6.47 -9.37 -9.38
N GLY A 97 -7.07 -8.19 -9.59
CA GLY A 97 -7.61 -7.35 -8.51
C GLY A 97 -6.59 -6.46 -7.77
N GLY A 98 -5.32 -6.48 -8.18
CA GLY A 98 -4.27 -5.57 -7.68
C GLY A 98 -3.62 -4.75 -8.79
N PHE A 99 -2.63 -3.94 -8.42
CA PHE A 99 -1.88 -3.07 -9.32
C PHE A 99 -0.43 -3.53 -9.48
N ARG A 100 0.12 -3.43 -10.69
CA ARG A 100 1.51 -3.80 -10.98
C ARG A 100 2.10 -2.91 -12.08
N HIS A 101 3.40 -2.64 -12.00
CA HIS A 101 4.15 -2.10 -13.14
C HIS A 101 4.37 -3.16 -14.21
N LEU A 102 4.00 -2.88 -15.46
CA LEU A 102 4.32 -3.71 -16.61
C LEU A 102 4.93 -2.86 -17.73
N THR A 103 5.92 -3.43 -18.41
CA THR A 103 6.51 -2.82 -19.61
C THR A 103 5.50 -2.76 -20.75
N ARG A 104 5.55 -1.72 -21.58
CA ARG A 104 4.70 -1.62 -22.77
C ARG A 104 5.05 -2.74 -23.79
N PRO A 105 4.07 -3.28 -24.53
CA PRO A 105 4.31 -4.36 -25.50
C PRO A 105 5.36 -4.04 -26.57
N ALA A 106 5.52 -2.75 -26.92
CA ALA A 106 6.53 -2.28 -27.87
C ALA A 106 7.98 -2.66 -27.51
N TYR A 107 8.25 -2.96 -26.23
CA TYR A 107 9.58 -3.34 -25.75
C TYR A 107 9.76 -4.85 -25.59
N ALA A 108 8.78 -5.66 -26.00
CA ALA A 108 8.80 -7.11 -25.77
C ALA A 108 10.00 -7.80 -26.44
N ASP A 109 10.39 -7.39 -27.66
CA ASP A 109 11.56 -7.94 -28.35
C ASP A 109 12.87 -7.63 -27.62
N ALA A 110 13.05 -6.39 -27.16
CA ALA A 110 14.24 -5.98 -26.40
C ALA A 110 14.36 -6.78 -25.09
N ILE A 111 13.23 -6.97 -24.39
CA ILE A 111 13.19 -7.78 -23.16
C ILE A 111 13.55 -9.23 -23.48
N ARG A 112 12.90 -9.85 -24.48
CA ARG A 112 13.19 -11.24 -24.89
C ARG A 112 14.65 -11.45 -25.27
N ALA A 113 15.26 -10.49 -25.97
CA ALA A 113 16.67 -10.56 -26.34
C ALA A 113 17.60 -10.54 -25.11
N ALA A 114 17.23 -9.79 -24.07
CA ALA A 114 18.05 -9.64 -22.86
C ALA A 114 17.86 -10.77 -21.84
N VAL A 115 16.62 -11.21 -21.59
CA VAL A 115 16.30 -12.17 -20.52
C VAL A 115 15.99 -13.58 -21.03
N GLY A 116 15.95 -13.77 -22.35
CA GLY A 116 15.50 -15.00 -23.00
C GLY A 116 13.99 -15.21 -22.91
N THR A 117 13.46 -16.11 -23.72
CA THR A 117 12.06 -16.55 -23.61
C THR A 117 11.92 -17.39 -22.35
N SER A 118 11.49 -16.79 -21.23
CA SER A 118 10.86 -17.59 -20.18
C SER A 118 9.47 -18.01 -20.66
N GLU A 119 9.43 -18.94 -21.61
CA GLU A 119 8.21 -19.68 -21.94
C GLU A 119 7.89 -20.61 -20.76
N ARG A 120 7.26 -20.07 -19.71
CA ARG A 120 6.06 -20.75 -19.21
C ARG A 120 4.90 -20.26 -20.07
N ALA A 121 4.92 -20.68 -21.33
CA ALA A 121 3.69 -20.87 -22.07
C ALA A 121 2.86 -21.83 -21.21
N ILE A 122 1.89 -21.29 -20.48
CA ILE A 122 0.84 -22.08 -19.88
C ILE A 122 0.10 -22.66 -21.07
N ASN A 123 0.49 -23.88 -21.44
CA ASN A 123 -0.20 -24.69 -22.42
C ASN A 123 -1.51 -25.08 -21.74
N LEU A 124 -2.56 -24.30 -21.97
CA LEU A 124 -3.91 -24.71 -21.62
C LEU A 124 -4.39 -25.60 -22.75
N SER A 125 -4.35 -26.91 -22.48
CA SER A 125 -4.95 -27.96 -23.30
C SER A 125 -6.47 -27.88 -23.26
#